data_AF-A0A7U9MMP1-F1
#
_entry.id   AF-A0A7U9MMP1-F1
#
_cell.length_a   1.000
_cell.length_b   1.000
_cell.length_c   1.000
_cell.angle_alpha   90.00
_cell.angle_beta   90.00
_cell.angle_gamma   90.00
#
_symmetry.space_group_name_H-M   'P 1'
#
loop_
_entity.id
_entity.type
_entity.pdbx_description
1 polymer ?
#
loop_
_entity_poly.entity_id
_entity_poly.type
_entity_poly.pdbx_seq_one_letter_code
_entity_poly.pdbx_strand_id
1 'polypeptide(L)'
;MKEEKAIGQKLTEAHANSGKILLRTALRILLAGVIILAGVRGNPPQGKPVSLLAGFLAVLIALGAAVWVFFPMIHWRDCVLFYENGIVAGGRKWTLDELGEISFKDIRSSYSVFSRTYMCTAVRNFDMTYIKDGKMNFNRAYFDTL
;
A
#
# COMPACT_ATOMS: atom_id res chain seq x y z
N MET A 1 30.46 -6.73 5.00
CA MET A 1 29.49 -7.49 5.82
C MET A 1 28.71 -6.48 6.64
N LYS A 2 27.40 -6.32 6.42
CA LYS A 2 26.57 -5.46 7.28
C LYS A 2 26.35 -6.20 8.58
N GLU A 3 26.81 -5.64 9.69
CA GLU A 3 26.53 -6.14 11.03
C GLU A 3 25.03 -6.45 11.13
N GLU A 4 24.70 -7.69 11.48
CA GLU A 4 23.32 -8.02 11.79
C GLU A 4 22.92 -7.25 13.04
N LYS A 5 22.16 -6.17 12.85
CA LYS A 5 21.56 -5.43 13.96
C LYS A 5 20.82 -6.42 14.86
N ALA A 6 21.30 -6.53 16.10
CA ALA A 6 20.70 -7.36 17.13
C ALA A 6 19.41 -6.67 17.63
N ILE A 7 18.29 -7.01 16.99
CA ILE A 7 16.97 -6.44 17.29
C ILE A 7 16.20 -7.22 18.37
N GLY A 8 16.77 -8.30 18.91
CA GLY A 8 16.18 -9.10 20.00
C GLY A 8 15.18 -10.16 19.50
N GLN A 9 14.34 -10.66 20.41
CA GLN A 9 13.28 -11.61 20.10
C GLN A 9 12.09 -10.92 19.43
N LYS A 10 11.38 -11.65 18.56
CA LYS A 10 10.15 -11.17 17.93
C LYS A 10 9.01 -11.15 18.95
N LEU A 11 8.36 -10.00 19.09
CA LEU A 11 7.23 -9.80 20.00
C LEU A 11 5.90 -10.02 19.30
N THR A 12 5.69 -9.37 18.15
CA THR A 12 4.44 -9.47 17.38
C THR A 12 4.66 -9.13 15.91
N GLU A 13 3.64 -9.34 15.08
CA GLU A 13 3.65 -9.03 13.67
C GLU A 13 2.31 -8.45 13.21
N ALA A 14 2.38 -7.50 12.29
CA ALA A 14 1.24 -6.92 11.62
C ALA A 14 1.35 -7.21 10.12
N HIS A 15 0.34 -7.91 9.60
CA HIS A 15 0.28 -8.35 8.21
C HIS A 15 -0.53 -7.37 7.35
N ALA A 16 -0.40 -7.51 6.03
CA ALA A 16 -1.22 -6.81 5.07
C ALA A 16 -2.73 -7.04 5.33
N ASN A 17 -3.49 -5.96 5.24
CA ASN A 17 -4.95 -5.97 5.29
C ASN A 17 -5.49 -6.33 3.92
N SER A 18 -5.57 -7.64 3.65
CA SER A 18 -6.07 -8.18 2.39
C SER A 18 -7.47 -7.67 2.05
N GLY A 19 -8.33 -7.48 3.06
CA GLY A 19 -9.69 -6.94 2.85
C GLY A 19 -9.68 -5.50 2.35
N LYS A 20 -8.86 -4.61 2.95
CA LYS A 20 -8.72 -3.22 2.51
C LYS A 20 -8.09 -3.13 1.12
N ILE A 21 -7.11 -3.99 0.82
CA ILE A 21 -6.47 -4.06 -0.51
C ILE A 21 -7.48 -4.53 -1.56
N LEU A 22 -8.22 -5.60 -1.28
CA LEU A 22 -9.25 -6.14 -2.18
C LEU A 22 -10.34 -5.11 -2.46
N LEU A 23 -10.86 -4.46 -1.42
CA LEU A 23 -11.89 -3.42 -1.56
C LEU A 23 -11.41 -2.26 -2.45
N ARG A 24 -10.18 -1.78 -2.25
CA ARG A 24 -9.61 -0.70 -3.08
C ARG A 24 -9.43 -1.14 -4.53
N THR A 25 -8.97 -2.37 -4.75
CA THR A 25 -8.78 -2.92 -6.09
C THR A 25 -10.12 -3.09 -6.80
N ALA A 26 -11.12 -3.65 -6.12
CA ALA A 26 -12.48 -3.81 -6.65
C ALA A 26 -13.12 -2.47 -7.04
N LEU A 27 -12.96 -1.43 -6.23
CA LEU A 27 -13.44 -0.09 -6.58
C LEU A 27 -12.73 0.50 -7.81
N ARG A 28 -11.42 0.26 -7.97
CA ARG A 28 -10.68 0.68 -9.17
C ARG A 28 -11.13 -0.08 -10.41
N ILE A 29 -11.39 -1.38 -10.29
CA ILE A 29 -11.95 -2.21 -11.37
C ILE A 29 -13.32 -1.66 -11.79
N LEU A 30 -14.21 -1.38 -10.82
CA LEU A 30 -15.53 -0.80 -11.09
C LEU A 30 -15.41 0.54 -11.83
N LEU A 31 -14.54 1.45 -11.36
CA LEU A 31 -14.35 2.74 -12.02
C LEU A 31 -13.80 2.58 -13.44
N ALA A 32 -12.80 1.70 -13.64
CA ALA A 32 -12.26 1.42 -14.96
C ALA A 32 -13.34 0.85 -15.90
N GLY A 33 -14.17 -0.07 -15.41
CA GLY A 33 -15.30 -0.62 -16.15
C GLY A 33 -16.31 0.44 -16.57
N VAL A 34 -16.66 1.37 -15.69
CA VAL A 34 -17.55 2.50 -16.02
C VAL A 34 -16.94 3.40 -17.10
N ILE A 35 -15.65 3.73 -17.00
CA ILE A 35 -14.96 4.55 -17.99
C ILE A 35 -14.92 3.86 -19.36
N ILE A 36 -14.62 2.55 -19.39
CA ILE A 36 -14.61 1.77 -20.63
C ILE A 36 -16.00 1.74 -21.26
N LEU A 37 -17.05 1.45 -20.48
CA LEU A 37 -18.45 1.45 -20.95
C LEU A 37 -18.86 2.82 -21.49
N ALA A 38 -18.51 3.91 -20.80
CA ALA A 38 -18.78 5.26 -21.26
C ALA A 38 -18.03 5.58 -22.56
N GLY A 39 -16.77 5.19 -22.67
CA GLY A 39 -15.94 5.37 -23.86
C GLY A 39 -16.51 4.63 -25.08
N VAL A 40 -16.92 3.38 -24.91
CA VAL A 40 -17.53 2.57 -25.99
C VAL A 40 -18.87 3.15 -26.43
N ARG A 41 -19.70 3.65 -25.50
CA ARG A 41 -20.97 4.31 -25.84
C ARG A 41 -20.77 5.66 -26.53
N GLY A 42 -19.78 6.44 -26.11
CA GLY A 42 -19.50 7.76 -26.68
C GLY A 42 -18.80 7.72 -28.03
N ASN A 43 -17.99 6.67 -28.28
CA ASN A 43 -17.31 6.41 -29.54
C ASN A 43 -17.57 4.96 -29.97
N PRO A 44 -18.75 4.66 -30.54
CA PRO A 44 -19.04 3.32 -31.03
C PRO A 44 -18.00 2.93 -32.09
N PRO A 45 -17.49 1.68 -32.07
CA PRO A 45 -16.49 1.24 -33.03
C PRO A 45 -17.06 1.30 -34.44
N GLN A 46 -16.79 2.39 -35.15
CA GLN A 46 -17.09 2.52 -36.57
C GLN A 46 -16.09 1.63 -37.30
N GLY A 47 -16.56 0.71 -38.15
CA GLY A 47 -15.78 -0.35 -38.79
C GLY A 47 -14.70 0.09 -39.79
N LYS A 48 -14.12 1.27 -39.62
CA LYS A 48 -12.94 1.73 -40.36
C LYS A 48 -11.68 1.04 -39.82
N PRO A 49 -10.71 0.70 -40.68
CA PRO A 49 -9.47 0.11 -40.24
C PRO A 49 -8.73 1.07 -39.31
N VAL A 50 -8.50 0.62 -38.07
CA VAL A 50 -7.72 1.35 -37.07
C VAL A 50 -6.26 1.35 -37.52
N SER A 51 -5.59 2.50 -37.51
CA SER A 51 -4.16 2.54 -37.85
C SER A 51 -3.36 1.72 -36.83
N LEU A 52 -2.27 1.10 -37.29
CA LEU A 52 -1.39 0.28 -36.44
C LEU A 52 -0.88 1.08 -35.22
N LEU A 53 -0.58 2.36 -35.42
CA LEU A 53 -0.20 3.30 -34.37
C LEU A 53 -1.31 3.54 -33.34
N ALA A 54 -2.56 3.67 -33.78
CA ALA A 54 -3.71 3.83 -32.89
C ALA A 54 -3.95 2.56 -32.05
N GLY A 55 -3.78 1.38 -32.65
CA GLY A 55 -3.82 0.11 -31.93
C GLY A 55 -2.72 0.02 -30.87
N PHE A 56 -1.49 0.39 -31.20
CA PHE A 56 -0.37 0.40 -30.26
C PHE A 56 -0.61 1.36 -29.08
N LEU A 57 -1.10 2.57 -29.36
CA LEU A 57 -1.44 3.54 -28.31
C LEU A 57 -2.53 3.01 -27.37
N ALA A 58 -3.56 2.35 -27.92
CA ALA A 58 -4.63 1.76 -27.11
C ALA A 58 -4.09 0.67 -26.16
N VAL A 59 -3.14 -0.16 -26.61
CA VAL A 59 -2.47 -1.15 -25.76
C VAL A 59 -1.68 -0.48 -24.63
N LEU A 60 -0.93 0.59 -24.91
CA LEU A 60 -0.18 1.31 -23.88
C LEU A 60 -1.10 1.92 -22.82
N ILE A 61 -2.24 2.50 -23.24
CA ILE A 61 -3.25 3.04 -22.34
C ILE A 61 -3.84 1.91 -21.48
N ALA A 62 -4.18 0.77 -22.09
CA ALA A 62 -4.71 -0.38 -21.37
C ALA A 62 -3.71 -0.92 -20.33
N LEU A 63 -2.42 -0.99 -20.67
CA LEU A 63 -1.36 -1.38 -19.74
C LEU A 63 -1.22 -0.37 -18.58
N GLY A 64 -1.20 0.93 -18.88
CA GLY A 64 -1.16 1.97 -17.85
C GLY A 64 -2.37 1.91 -16.91
N ALA A 65 -3.57 1.70 -17.47
CA ALA A 65 -4.79 1.50 -16.70
C ALA A 65 -4.72 0.24 -15.83
N ALA A 66 -4.21 -0.87 -16.36
CA ALA A 66 -4.02 -2.10 -15.59
C ALA A 66 -3.06 -1.88 -14.41
N VAL A 67 -1.90 -1.25 -14.64
CA VAL A 67 -0.95 -0.89 -13.57
C VAL A 67 -1.64 -0.06 -12.50
N TRP A 68 -2.43 0.94 -12.89
CA TRP A 68 -3.17 1.78 -11.95
C TRP A 68 -4.22 0.98 -11.17
N VAL A 69 -5.03 0.15 -11.82
CA VAL A 69 -6.07 -0.66 -11.18
C VAL A 69 -5.46 -1.60 -10.14
N PHE A 70 -4.38 -2.28 -10.51
CA PHE A 70 -3.76 -3.35 -9.73
C PHE A 70 -2.68 -2.88 -8.76
N PHE A 71 -2.28 -1.61 -8.80
CA PHE A 71 -1.28 -1.03 -7.89
C PHE A 71 -1.48 -1.36 -6.40
N PRO A 72 -2.70 -1.35 -5.82
CA PRO A 72 -2.89 -1.68 -4.41
C PRO A 72 -2.43 -3.10 -4.04
N MET A 73 -2.45 -4.03 -4.99
CA MET A 73 -2.06 -5.44 -4.75
C MET A 73 -0.57 -5.61 -4.46
N ILE A 74 0.27 -4.61 -4.78
CA ILE A 74 1.70 -4.62 -4.42
C ILE A 74 1.86 -4.74 -2.90
N HIS A 75 0.93 -4.19 -2.13
CA HIS A 75 0.95 -4.20 -0.67
C HIS A 75 0.49 -5.53 -0.04
N TRP A 76 0.11 -6.55 -0.81
CA TRP A 76 -0.32 -7.85 -0.24
C TRP A 76 0.77 -8.58 0.53
N ARG A 77 2.03 -8.31 0.21
CA ARG A 77 3.19 -8.90 0.88
C ARG A 77 3.78 -7.99 1.96
N ASP A 78 3.17 -6.84 2.20
CA ASP A 78 3.66 -5.93 3.22
C ASP A 78 3.41 -6.52 4.61
N CYS A 79 4.47 -6.58 5.40
CA CYS A 79 4.43 -6.99 6.79
C CYS A 79 5.35 -6.09 7.61
N VAL A 80 4.94 -5.84 8.85
CA VAL A 80 5.77 -5.18 9.85
C VAL A 80 5.95 -6.13 11.01
N LEU A 81 7.20 -6.47 11.32
CA LEU A 81 7.54 -7.33 12.44
C LEU A 81 8.08 -6.45 13.57
N PHE A 82 7.61 -6.67 14.78
CA PHE A 82 8.04 -5.94 15.97
C PHE A 82 8.91 -6.87 16.82
N TYR A 83 10.07 -6.36 17.24
CA TYR A 83 11.06 -7.04 18.06
C TYR A 83 11.34 -6.18 19.31
N GLU A 84 12.04 -6.73 20.30
CA GLU A 84 12.35 -6.03 21.56
C GLU A 84 13.04 -4.68 21.34
N ASN A 85 14.09 -4.64 20.52
CA ASN A 85 14.93 -3.46 20.33
C ASN A 85 14.75 -2.81 18.95
N GLY A 86 13.72 -3.20 18.20
CA GLY A 86 13.55 -2.70 16.84
C GLY A 86 12.38 -3.28 16.06
N ILE A 87 12.27 -2.87 14.81
CA ILE A 87 11.24 -3.37 13.88
C ILE A 87 11.86 -3.80 12.57
N VAL A 88 11.16 -4.68 11.86
CA VAL A 88 11.42 -4.98 10.45
C VAL A 88 10.27 -4.45 9.64
N ALA A 89 10.55 -3.45 8.80
CA ALA A 89 9.57 -2.81 7.94
C ALA A 89 10.15 -2.64 6.53
N GLY A 90 9.43 -3.14 5.52
CA GLY A 90 9.87 -3.13 4.12
C GLY A 90 11.15 -3.94 3.88
N GLY A 91 11.31 -5.07 4.59
CA GLY A 91 12.46 -5.96 4.46
C GLY A 91 13.77 -5.44 5.06
N ARG A 92 13.76 -4.31 5.79
CA ARG A 92 14.93 -3.77 6.51
C ARG A 92 14.70 -3.78 8.02
N LYS A 93 15.75 -4.16 8.76
CA LYS A 93 15.83 -4.07 10.23
C LYS A 93 16.15 -2.63 10.63
N TRP A 94 15.40 -2.10 11.59
CA TRP A 94 15.55 -0.77 12.17
C TRP A 94 15.59 -0.91 13.69
N THR A 95 16.56 -0.31 14.37
CA THR A 95 16.55 -0.26 15.84
C THR A 95 15.63 0.86 16.32
N LEU A 96 15.11 0.74 17.54
CA LEU A 96 14.27 1.80 18.12
C LEU A 96 15.05 3.12 18.25
N ASP A 97 16.32 3.06 18.63
CA ASP A 97 17.20 4.24 18.73
C ASP A 97 17.34 4.97 17.39
N GLU A 98 17.42 4.23 16.28
CA GLU A 98 17.48 4.83 14.95
C GLU A 98 16.17 5.48 14.54
N LEU A 99 15.04 4.85 14.89
CA LEU A 99 13.72 5.37 14.57
C LEU A 99 13.39 6.61 15.39
N GLY A 100 14.00 6.79 16.56
CA GLY A 100 13.75 7.91 17.45
C GLY A 100 12.30 7.92 17.93
N GLU A 101 11.69 9.10 17.97
CA GLU A 101 10.29 9.24 18.38
C GLU A 101 9.35 8.66 17.31
N ILE A 102 8.56 7.65 17.71
CA ILE A 102 7.58 6.98 16.84
C ILE A 102 6.19 7.53 17.15
N SER A 103 5.55 8.14 16.15
CA SER A 103 4.18 8.63 16.24
C SER A 103 3.32 8.11 15.08
N PHE A 104 2.02 7.99 15.29
CA PHE A 104 1.07 7.54 14.27
C PHE A 104 0.20 8.68 13.80
N LYS A 105 0.18 8.92 12.49
CA LYS A 105 -0.62 9.96 11.85
C LYS A 105 -1.62 9.36 10.89
N ASP A 106 -2.90 9.55 11.19
CA ASP A 106 -4.00 9.22 10.28
C ASP A 106 -4.39 10.44 9.46
N ILE A 107 -4.20 10.36 8.15
CA ILE A 107 -4.55 11.40 7.20
C ILE A 107 -5.83 10.98 6.49
N ARG A 108 -6.91 11.70 6.75
CA ARG A 108 -8.17 11.60 6.00
C ARG A 108 -8.21 12.75 4.98
N SER A 109 -8.16 12.42 3.70
CA SER A 109 -8.35 13.42 2.66
C SER A 109 -9.84 13.65 2.45
N SER A 110 -10.26 14.91 2.33
CA SER A 110 -11.64 15.29 2.02
C SER A 110 -12.18 14.64 0.73
N TYR A 111 -11.28 14.29 -0.19
CA TYR A 111 -11.59 13.68 -1.48
C TYR A 111 -11.46 12.15 -1.49
N SER A 112 -11.15 11.52 -0.35
CA SER A 112 -11.00 10.06 -0.27
C SER A 112 -11.75 9.48 0.93
N VAL A 113 -12.59 8.49 0.66
CA VAL A 113 -13.25 7.67 1.70
C VAL A 113 -12.21 6.86 2.50
N PHE A 114 -10.99 6.74 1.99
CA PHE A 114 -9.92 5.97 2.63
C PHE A 114 -8.97 6.85 3.43
N SER A 115 -8.79 6.52 4.71
CA SER A 115 -7.70 7.03 5.52
C SER A 115 -6.37 6.42 5.09
N ARG A 116 -5.33 7.25 5.08
CA ARG A 116 -3.94 6.83 5.03
C ARG A 116 -3.36 6.87 6.43
N THR A 117 -2.62 5.85 6.81
CA THR A 117 -2.01 5.75 8.13
C THR A 117 -0.51 5.71 7.93
N TYR A 118 0.19 6.63 8.57
CA TYR A 118 1.65 6.71 8.53
C TYR A 118 2.21 6.51 9.94
N MET A 119 3.26 5.71 10.05
CA MET A 119 4.13 5.69 11.22
C MET A 119 5.28 6.64 10.94
N CYS A 120 5.23 7.78 11.60
CA CYS A 120 6.23 8.83 11.53
C CYS A 120 7.36 8.49 12.49
N THR A 121 8.59 8.51 11.98
CA THR A 121 9.82 8.26 12.73
C THR A 121 10.84 9.32 12.35
N ALA A 122 11.90 9.49 13.14
CA ALA A 122 12.96 10.45 12.87
C ALA A 122 13.65 10.24 11.50
N VAL A 123 13.71 8.98 11.03
CA VAL A 123 14.35 8.64 9.75
C VAL A 123 13.40 8.89 8.57
N ARG A 124 12.17 8.37 8.67
CA ARG A 124 11.18 8.43 7.59
C ARG A 124 9.77 8.14 8.06
N ASN A 125 8.82 8.46 7.19
CA ASN A 125 7.42 8.05 7.36
C ASN A 125 7.20 6.71 6.67
N PHE A 126 6.82 5.69 7.43
CA PHE A 126 6.44 4.38 6.90
C PHE A 126 4.95 4.37 6.59
N ASP A 127 4.59 4.02 5.36
CA ASP A 127 3.19 3.86 4.97
C ASP A 127 2.65 2.56 5.60
N MET A 128 1.70 2.71 6.53
CA MET A 128 1.01 1.62 7.19
C MET A 128 -0.45 1.50 6.75
N THR A 129 -0.83 2.20 5.68
CA THR A 129 -2.22 2.28 5.19
C THR A 129 -2.84 0.91 4.93
N TYR A 130 -2.03 -0.03 4.46
CA TYR A 130 -2.46 -1.40 4.15
C TYR A 130 -2.01 -2.42 5.18
N ILE A 131 -1.45 -2.02 6.31
CA ILE A 131 -1.10 -2.94 7.40
C ILE A 131 -2.30 -3.05 8.34
N LYS A 132 -2.74 -4.28 8.60
CA LYS A 132 -3.84 -4.56 9.54
C LYS A 132 -3.32 -4.38 10.97
N ASP A 133 -4.04 -3.59 11.76
CA ASP A 133 -3.81 -3.40 13.19
C ASP A 133 -2.36 -2.99 13.55
N GLY A 134 -1.68 -2.26 12.66
CA GLY A 134 -0.28 -1.88 12.84
C GLY A 134 -0.01 -1.07 14.11
N LYS A 135 -0.83 -0.05 14.37
CA LYS A 135 -0.76 0.77 15.60
C LYS A 135 -1.07 -0.04 16.86
N MET A 136 -2.06 -0.92 16.79
CA MET A 136 -2.46 -1.77 17.92
C MET A 136 -1.34 -2.75 18.27
N ASN A 137 -0.73 -3.40 17.27
CA ASN A 137 0.40 -4.31 17.48
C ASN A 137 1.66 -3.58 17.98
N PHE A 138 1.90 -2.35 17.51
CA PHE A 138 2.97 -1.51 18.05
C PHE A 138 2.75 -1.20 19.54
N ASN A 139 1.54 -0.76 19.91
CA ASN A 139 1.21 -0.50 21.31
C ASN A 139 1.34 -1.77 22.14
N ARG A 140 0.90 -2.91 21.62
CA ARG A 140 1.02 -4.20 22.30
C ARG A 140 2.48 -4.62 22.53
N ALA A 141 3.37 -4.29 21.59
CA ALA A 141 4.78 -4.64 21.67
C ALA A 141 5.56 -3.79 22.69
N TYR A 142 5.26 -2.49 22.79
CA TYR A 142 6.11 -1.54 23.50
C TYR A 142 5.44 -0.79 24.65
N PHE A 143 4.11 -0.88 24.78
CA PHE A 143 3.33 -0.13 25.76
C PHE A 143 2.39 -1.01 26.61
N ASP A 144 2.01 -2.22 26.17
CA ASP A 144 1.22 -3.19 26.96
C ASP A 144 2.06 -4.06 27.91
N THR A 145 3.36 -3.79 28.07
CA THR A 145 4.26 -4.56 28.96
C THR A 145 4.33 -4.02 30.39
N LEU A 146 3.28 -3.35 30.89
CA LEU A 146 3.14 -2.93 32.29
C LEU A 146 1.86 -3.49 32.92
#